data_AF-A0A4R0MNH3-F1
#
_entry.id   AF-A0A4R0MNH3-F1
#
_cell.length_a   1.000
_cell.length_b   1.000
_cell.length_c   1.000
_cell.angle_alpha   90.00
_cell.angle_beta   90.00
_cell.angle_gamma   90.00
#
_symmetry.space_group_name_H-M   'P 1'
#
loop_
_entity.id
_entity.type
_entity.pdbx_description
1 polymer ?
#
loop_
_entity_poly.entity_id
_entity_poly.type
_entity_poly.pdbx_seq_one_letter_code
_entity_poly.pdbx_strand_id
1 'polypeptide(L)'
;MITRPIFEKFRQQFLDYFEDEVLTAEFDNNHNLIVYANPYRDYSELVIYICDKVAELVYFRQQLLLYLYPFGNNDCLSIRIN
;
A
#
# COMPACT_ATOMS: atom_id res chain seq x y z
N MET A 1 14.68 -12.40 1.47
CA MET A 1 14.80 -11.04 0.91
C MET A 1 15.18 -10.11 2.04
N ILE A 2 16.18 -9.22 1.87
CA ILE A 2 16.56 -8.27 2.93
C ILE A 2 15.81 -6.97 2.66
N THR A 3 14.69 -6.77 3.35
CA THR A 3 13.95 -5.50 3.30
C THR A 3 14.79 -4.41 3.95
N ARG A 4 15.01 -3.30 3.25
CA ARG A 4 15.81 -2.19 3.79
C ARG A 4 15.11 -1.60 5.02
N PRO A 5 15.82 -1.19 6.08
CA PRO A 5 15.20 -0.63 7.29
C PRO A 5 14.25 0.55 7.03
N ILE A 6 14.52 1.33 5.98
CA ILE A 6 13.66 2.45 5.57
C ILE A 6 12.29 2.01 5.04
N PHE A 7 12.23 0.87 4.36
CA PHE A 7 10.97 0.32 3.84
C PHE A 7 10.11 -0.21 4.97
N GLU A 8 10.69 -0.91 5.94
CA GLU A 8 9.94 -1.34 7.13
C GLU A 8 9.44 -0.16 7.95
N LYS A 9 10.24 0.92 8.08
CA LYS A 9 9.78 2.15 8.72
C LYS A 9 8.59 2.76 7.98
N PHE A 10 8.65 2.84 6.65
CA PHE A 10 7.54 3.34 5.84
C PHE A 10 6.29 2.45 5.98
N ARG A 11 6.44 1.13 5.92
CA ARG A 11 5.33 0.18 6.10
C ARG A 11 4.66 0.35 7.45
N GLN A 12 5.44 0.52 8.52
CA GLN A 12 4.87 0.79 9.85
C GLN A 12 4.12 2.13 9.87
N GLN A 13 4.73 3.20 9.35
CA GLN A 13 4.06 4.51 9.27
C GLN A 13 2.78 4.48 8.43
N PHE A 14 2.77 3.67 7.36
CA PHE A 14 1.59 3.45 6.54
C PHE A 14 0.48 2.75 7.33
N LEU A 15 0.81 1.68 8.05
CA LEU A 15 -0.15 0.95 8.88
C LEU A 15 -0.69 1.80 10.03
N ASP A 16 0.18 2.58 10.67
CA ASP A 16 -0.22 3.47 11.77
C ASP A 16 -1.15 4.59 11.28
N TYR A 17 -0.96 5.09 10.04
CA TYR A 17 -1.80 6.17 9.48
C TYR A 17 -3.17 5.66 8.99
N PHE A 18 -3.23 4.44 8.45
CA PHE A 18 -4.43 3.85 7.85
C PHE A 18 -5.00 2.68 8.68
N GLU A 19 -4.85 2.72 10.01
CA GLU A 19 -5.16 1.60 10.90
C GLU A 19 -6.62 1.12 10.83
N ASP A 20 -7.56 2.03 10.55
CA ASP A 20 -8.99 1.75 10.47
C ASP A 20 -9.43 1.26 9.08
N GLU A 21 -8.56 1.43 8.09
CA GLU A 21 -8.83 1.20 6.68
C GLU A 21 -8.08 -0.02 6.12
N VAL A 22 -6.93 -0.37 6.71
CA VAL A 22 -6.01 -1.38 6.22
C VAL A 22 -5.76 -2.42 7.32
N LEU A 23 -5.91 -3.69 6.97
CA LEU A 23 -5.66 -4.80 7.89
C LEU A 23 -4.15 -5.07 8.05
N THR A 24 -3.41 -5.04 6.94
CA THR A 24 -1.96 -5.22 6.92
C THR A 24 -1.38 -4.77 5.57
N ALA A 25 -0.07 -4.66 5.52
CA ALA A 25 0.67 -4.33 4.32
C ALA A 25 2.03 -5.04 4.35
N GLU A 26 2.50 -5.49 3.20
CA GLU A 26 3.76 -6.21 3.04
C GLU A 26 4.46 -5.85 1.73
N PHE A 27 5.78 -6.06 1.66
CA PHE A 27 6.52 -5.88 0.42
C PHE A 27 6.61 -7.18 -0.37
N ASP A 28 6.33 -7.10 -1.67
CA ASP A 28 6.53 -8.21 -2.59
C ASP A 28 8.00 -8.37 -3.00
N ASN A 29 8.27 -9.35 -3.87
CA ASN A 29 9.61 -9.62 -4.35
C ASN A 29 10.25 -8.49 -5.18
N ASN A 30 9.44 -7.53 -5.63
CA ASN A 30 9.85 -6.37 -6.42
C ASN A 30 9.92 -5.09 -5.57
N HIS A 31 9.74 -5.19 -4.26
CA HIS A 31 9.64 -4.05 -3.32
C HIS A 31 8.41 -3.16 -3.54
N ASN A 32 7.33 -3.70 -4.11
CA ASN A 32 6.03 -3.04 -4.13
C ASN A 32 5.35 -3.21 -2.78
N LEU A 33 4.67 -2.16 -2.29
CA LEU A 33 3.82 -2.29 -1.10
C LEU A 33 2.47 -2.87 -1.53
N ILE A 34 2.20 -4.10 -1.10
CA ILE A 34 0.89 -4.75 -1.19
C ILE A 34 0.10 -4.39 0.06
N VAL A 35 -1.10 -3.86 -0.13
CA VAL A 35 -1.98 -3.41 0.96
C VAL A 35 -3.23 -4.26 0.99
N TYR A 36 -3.53 -4.82 2.16
CA TYR A 36 -4.73 -5.61 2.41
C TYR A 36 -5.79 -4.72 3.07
N ALA A 37 -6.76 -4.30 2.26
CA ALA A 37 -7.84 -3.42 2.69
C ALA A 37 -8.81 -4.10 3.67
N ASN A 38 -9.41 -3.31 4.55
CA ASN A 38 -10.53 -3.72 5.38
C ASN A 38 -11.76 -4.03 4.49
N PRO A 39 -12.31 -5.26 4.50
CA PRO A 39 -13.40 -5.66 3.60
C PRO A 39 -14.73 -4.97 3.90
N TYR A 40 -14.86 -4.30 5.05
CA TYR A 40 -16.05 -3.54 5.43
C TYR A 40 -16.03 -2.09 4.94
N ARG A 41 -14.96 -1.65 4.27
CA ARG A 41 -14.85 -0.32 3.67
C ARG A 41 -15.22 -0.38 2.18
N ASP A 42 -15.76 0.72 1.66
CA ASP A 42 -15.88 0.87 0.21
C ASP A 42 -14.48 0.91 -0.40
N TYR A 43 -14.22 -0.01 -1.31
CA TYR A 43 -12.91 -0.17 -1.91
C TYR A 43 -12.50 1.05 -2.74
N SER A 44 -13.43 1.67 -3.46
CA SER A 44 -13.14 2.80 -4.34
C SER A 44 -12.82 4.06 -3.52
N GLU A 45 -13.62 4.33 -2.48
CA GLU A 45 -13.37 5.42 -1.54
C GLU A 45 -12.03 5.24 -0.83
N LEU A 46 -11.72 4.01 -0.41
CA LEU A 46 -10.44 3.69 0.21
C LEU A 46 -9.25 3.95 -0.73
N VAL A 47 -9.36 3.52 -1.98
CA VAL A 47 -8.31 3.75 -2.99
C VAL A 47 -8.06 5.24 -3.17
N ILE A 48 -9.13 6.04 -3.29
CA ILE A 48 -9.03 7.50 -3.42
C ILE A 48 -8.37 8.09 -2.18
N TYR A 49 -8.79 7.67 -0.99
CA TYR A 49 -8.25 8.16 0.27
C TYR A 49 -6.76 7.86 0.44
N ILE A 50 -6.33 6.62 0.17
CA ILE A 50 -4.90 6.27 0.25
C ILE A 50 -4.10 7.07 -0.78
N CYS A 51 -4.57 7.19 -2.02
CA CYS A 51 -3.86 7.97 -3.05
C CYS A 51 -3.73 9.46 -2.69
N ASP A 52 -4.72 10.05 -2.03
CA ASP A 52 -4.66 11.45 -1.56
C ASP A 52 -3.65 11.62 -0.41
N LYS A 53 -3.61 10.67 0.54
CA LYS A 53 -2.85 10.81 1.79
C LYS A 53 -1.46 10.20 1.78
N VAL A 54 -1.19 9.22 0.93
CA VAL A 54 0.08 8.48 0.96
C VAL A 54 1.30 9.38 0.71
N ALA A 55 1.14 10.45 -0.05
CA ALA A 55 2.20 11.43 -0.30
C ALA A 55 2.69 12.13 0.98
N GLU A 56 1.85 12.25 2.01
CA GLU A 56 2.22 12.81 3.32
C GLU A 56 3.20 11.90 4.10
N LEU A 57 3.25 10.62 3.73
CA LEU A 57 4.07 9.59 4.39
C LEU A 57 5.39 9.30 3.65
N VAL A 58 5.49 9.66 2.37
CA VAL A 58 6.67 9.33 1.54
C VAL A 58 7.78 10.34 1.78
N TYR A 59 8.76 9.96 2.61
CA TYR A 59 9.93 10.78 2.96
C TYR A 59 11.22 10.48 2.17
N PHE A 60 11.16 9.72 1.08
CA PHE A 60 12.37 9.28 0.37
C PHE A 60 12.29 9.53 -1.14
N ARG A 61 13.44 9.82 -1.77
CA ARG A 61 13.58 10.21 -3.19
C ARG A 61 13.30 9.08 -4.21
N GLN A 62 12.62 8.01 -3.80
CA GLN A 62 12.33 6.88 -4.68
C GLN A 62 10.86 6.95 -5.12
N GLN A 63 10.56 6.29 -6.22
CA GLN A 63 9.20 6.16 -6.72
C GLN A 63 8.44 5.18 -5.79
N LEU A 64 7.27 5.59 -5.31
CA LEU A 64 6.34 4.70 -4.63
C LEU A 64 5.30 4.22 -5.64
N LEU A 65 5.19 2.91 -5.80
CA LEU A 65 4.14 2.26 -6.57
C LEU A 65 3.19 1.57 -5.58
N LEU A 66 1.94 2.01 -5.57
CA LEU A 66 0.91 1.49 -4.69
C LEU A 66 -0.02 0.58 -5.48
N TYR A 67 -0.17 -0.67 -5.04
CA TYR A 67 -1.12 -1.63 -5.61
C TYR A 67 -2.12 -2.01 -4.53
N LEU A 68 -3.38 -1.64 -4.77
CA LEU A 68 -4.49 -1.98 -3.90
C LEU A 68 -5.24 -3.16 -4.53
N TYR A 69 -5.61 -4.14 -3.70
CA TYR A 69 -6.37 -5.31 -4.13
C TYR A 69 -7.56 -5.53 -3.19
N PRO A 70 -8.78 -5.75 -3.71
CA PRO A 70 -9.89 -6.14 -2.88
C PRO A 70 -9.67 -7.54 -2.33
N PHE A 71 -10.01 -7.74 -1.05
CA PHE A 71 -9.85 -9.01 -0.37
C PHE A 71 -10.62 -10.12 -1.10
N GLY A 72 -9.93 -11.22 -1.45
CA GLY A 72 -10.52 -12.37 -2.14
C GLY A 72 -10.55 -12.30 -3.68
N ASN A 73 -10.05 -11.23 -4.30
CA ASN A 73 -9.90 -11.17 -5.74
C ASN A 73 -8.48 -11.64 -6.13
N ASN A 74 -8.40 -12.89 -6.55
CA ASN A 74 -7.18 -13.56 -6.96
C ASN A 74 -7.10 -13.47 -8.49
N ASP A 75 -6.31 -12.53 -9.02
CA ASP A 75 -5.69 -12.61 -10.36
C ASP A 75 -4.74 -11.41 -10.54
N CYS A 76 -3.45 -11.68 -10.38
CA CYS A 76 -2.35 -10.75 -10.63
C CYS A 76 -2.40 -10.18 -12.06
N LEU A 77 -2.88 -8.96 -12.27
CA LEU A 77 -2.70 -8.23 -13.54
C LEU A 77 -2.56 -6.72 -13.33
N SER A 78 -1.39 -6.20 -13.73
CA SER A 78 -0.91 -4.84 -13.53
C SER A 78 -1.50 -3.83 -14.51
N ILE A 79 -1.71 -2.59 -14.08
CA ILE A 79 -1.80 -1.44 -15.00
C ILE A 79 -0.76 -0.38 -14.62
N ARG A 80 0.02 0.03 -15.62
CA ARG A 80 1.13 0.99 -15.56
C ARG A 80 0.71 2.33 -16.16
N ILE A 81 1.22 3.44 -15.62
CA ILE A 81 1.41 4.69 -16.37
C ILE A 81 2.77 5.27 -15.95
N ASN A 82 3.58 5.67 -16.95
CA ASN A 82 5.00 6.08 -16.89
C ASN A 82 5.38 7.05 -15.78
#